data_AF-A0A135IAI9-F1
#
_entry.id   AF-A0A135IAI9-F1
#
_cell.length_a   1.000
_cell.length_b   1.000
_cell.length_c   1.000
_cell.angle_alpha   90.00
_cell.angle_beta   90.00
_cell.angle_gamma   90.00
#
_symmetry.space_group_name_H-M   'P 1'
#
loop_
_entity.id
_entity.type
_entity.pdbx_description
1 polymer ?
#
loop_
_entity_poly.entity_id
_entity_poly.type
_entity_poly.pdbx_seq_one_letter_code
_entity_poly.pdbx_strand_id
1 'polypeptide(L)'
;MKIIFADDMADMRENILSSLKAVEEEFGPFEILGEATNGRELISLVERHPHVDLVLTDLRMPTMDGLSALVYLKANNKIKNIFMISSESIVSINQAEKLKMDADLDEKMGLLDKIAHRVIDDEIVEGKINSILTGCEKLRLDPIKVAEYYGATGYMRKPISRRKMGNLFEALSTQNGFINIGLV
;
A
#
# COMPACT_ATOMS: atom_id res chain seq x y z
N MET A 1 -16.08 -5.43 10.25
CA MET A 1 -14.64 -5.16 10.03
C MET A 1 -14.42 -3.65 9.96
N LYS A 2 -13.40 -3.12 10.62
CA LYS A 2 -13.10 -1.70 10.72
C LYS A 2 -12.06 -1.29 9.69
N ILE A 3 -12.39 -0.32 8.84
CA ILE A 3 -11.63 0.01 7.65
C ILE A 3 -11.25 1.49 7.65
N ILE A 4 -9.99 1.76 7.29
CA ILE A 4 -9.53 3.09 6.88
C ILE A 4 -9.11 2.99 5.42
N PHE A 5 -9.35 4.04 4.64
CA PHE A 5 -8.81 4.10 3.30
C PHE A 5 -8.23 5.47 2.93
N ALA A 6 -7.28 5.47 2.01
CA ALA A 6 -6.57 6.67 1.58
C ALA A 6 -6.49 6.70 0.04
N ASP A 7 -6.95 7.79 -0.56
CA ASP A 7 -6.82 8.06 -2.00
C ASP A 7 -7.01 9.57 -2.20
N ASP A 8 -6.15 10.21 -2.99
CA ASP A 8 -6.20 11.64 -3.24
C ASP A 8 -7.35 12.04 -4.18
N MET A 9 -7.89 11.08 -4.94
CA MET A 9 -9.01 11.28 -5.86
C MET A 9 -10.36 11.00 -5.17
N ALA A 10 -11.24 12.01 -5.11
CA ALA A 10 -12.57 11.87 -4.47
C ALA A 10 -13.42 10.75 -5.11
N ASP A 11 -13.47 10.69 -6.44
CA ASP A 11 -14.21 9.64 -7.16
C ASP A 11 -13.71 8.23 -6.84
N MET A 12 -12.41 8.06 -6.55
CA MET A 12 -11.87 6.76 -6.17
C MET A 12 -12.29 6.36 -4.76
N ARG A 13 -12.34 7.31 -3.82
CA ARG A 13 -12.89 7.08 -2.48
C ARG A 13 -14.36 6.68 -2.53
N GLU A 14 -15.17 7.35 -3.35
CA GLU A 14 -16.57 6.97 -3.58
C GLU A 14 -16.71 5.56 -4.18
N ASN A 15 -15.82 5.17 -5.09
CA ASN A 15 -15.78 3.83 -5.67
C ASN A 15 -15.40 2.75 -4.65
N ILE A 16 -14.47 3.03 -3.72
CA ILE A 16 -14.13 2.13 -2.61
C ILE A 16 -15.38 1.92 -1.74
N LEU A 17 -16.02 3.02 -1.30
CA LEU A 17 -17.23 2.96 -0.48
C LEU A 17 -18.35 2.16 -1.15
N SER A 18 -18.59 2.43 -2.44
CA SER A 18 -19.62 1.72 -3.21
C SER A 18 -19.30 0.23 -3.34
N SER A 19 -18.03 -0.13 -3.54
CA SER A 19 -17.59 -1.53 -3.63
C SER A 19 -17.69 -2.26 -2.29
N LEU A 20 -17.40 -1.59 -1.18
CA LEU A 20 -17.57 -2.14 0.17
C LEU A 20 -19.05 -2.43 0.46
N LYS A 21 -19.94 -1.47 0.21
CA LYS A 21 -21.40 -1.67 0.36
C LYS A 21 -21.91 -2.84 -0.48
N ALA A 22 -21.38 -3.00 -1.70
CA ALA A 22 -21.80 -4.06 -2.63
C ALA A 22 -21.40 -5.48 -2.20
N VAL A 23 -20.51 -5.63 -1.22
CA VAL A 23 -20.08 -6.94 -0.69
C VAL A 23 -20.40 -7.13 0.79
N GLU A 24 -21.03 -6.14 1.43
CA GLU A 24 -21.35 -6.15 2.86
C GLU A 24 -22.31 -7.27 3.26
N GLU A 25 -23.30 -7.60 2.43
CA GLU A 25 -24.23 -8.71 2.68
C GLU A 25 -23.53 -10.07 2.75
N GLU A 26 -22.40 -10.22 2.05
CA GLU A 26 -21.68 -11.49 1.92
C GLU A 26 -20.58 -11.65 2.98
N PHE A 27 -19.87 -10.56 3.30
CA PHE A 27 -18.72 -10.59 4.22
C PHE A 27 -18.98 -9.94 5.58
N GLY A 28 -20.20 -9.43 5.80
CA GLY A 28 -20.63 -8.81 7.03
C GLY A 28 -20.36 -7.30 7.08
N PRO A 29 -20.75 -6.63 8.18
CA PRO A 29 -20.78 -5.18 8.26
C PRO A 29 -19.38 -4.56 8.24
N PHE A 30 -19.25 -3.42 7.54
CA PHE A 30 -18.04 -2.62 7.50
C PHE A 30 -18.23 -1.32 8.28
N GLU A 31 -17.29 -1.02 9.18
CA GLU A 31 -17.23 0.26 9.90
C GLU A 31 -16.11 1.10 9.30
N ILE A 32 -16.45 2.20 8.64
CA ILE A 32 -15.48 3.13 8.07
C ILE A 32 -15.04 4.09 9.17
N LEU A 33 -13.79 3.96 9.61
CA LEU A 33 -13.24 4.78 10.70
C LEU A 33 -12.75 6.14 10.20
N GLY A 34 -12.40 6.25 8.92
CA GLY A 34 -11.99 7.52 8.31
C GLY A 34 -11.42 7.35 6.91
N GLU A 35 -11.28 8.51 6.24
CA GLU A 35 -10.71 8.65 4.91
C GLU A 35 -9.53 9.62 4.95
N ALA A 36 -8.47 9.30 4.22
CA ALA A 36 -7.32 10.18 4.05
C ALA A 36 -7.12 10.55 2.58
N THR A 37 -6.48 11.70 2.35
CA THR A 37 -6.09 12.18 1.01
C THR A 37 -4.59 12.10 0.76
N ASN A 38 -3.82 11.75 1.79
CA ASN A 38 -2.37 11.58 1.73
C ASN A 38 -1.86 10.65 2.84
N GLY A 39 -0.60 10.22 2.72
CA GLY A 39 0.03 9.31 3.69
C GLY A 39 0.13 9.85 5.12
N ARG A 40 0.25 11.18 5.32
CA ARG A 40 0.32 11.77 6.67
C ARG A 40 -1.02 11.72 7.39
N GLU A 41 -2.09 12.04 6.68
CA GLU A 41 -3.46 11.89 7.18
C GLU A 41 -3.77 10.43 7.50
N LEU A 42 -3.35 9.51 6.63
CA LEU A 42 -3.52 8.07 6.85
C LEU A 42 -2.81 7.61 8.13
N ILE A 43 -1.55 7.98 8.32
CA ILE A 43 -0.81 7.67 9.56
C ILE A 43 -1.55 8.20 10.78
N SER A 44 -1.93 9.48 10.75
CA SER A 44 -2.63 10.14 11.85
C SER A 44 -3.98 9.49 12.16
N LEU A 45 -4.68 8.94 11.17
CA LEU A 45 -5.93 8.20 11.37
C LEU A 45 -5.68 6.83 12.00
N VAL A 46 -4.70 6.07 11.52
CA VAL A 46 -4.38 4.75 12.09
C VAL A 46 -3.91 4.88 13.55
N GLU A 47 -3.13 5.92 13.87
CA GLU A 47 -2.71 6.19 15.25
C GLU A 47 -3.88 6.54 16.18
N ARG A 48 -4.88 7.28 15.69
CA ARG A 48 -6.11 7.58 16.43
C ARG A 48 -7.02 6.37 16.59
N HIS A 49 -6.93 5.40 15.68
CA HIS A 49 -7.75 4.21 15.66
C HIS A 49 -6.90 2.92 15.65
N PRO A 50 -6.19 2.59 16.75
CA PRO A 50 -5.28 1.44 16.80
C PRO A 50 -5.95 0.07 16.64
N HIS A 51 -7.28 0.04 16.57
CA HIS A 51 -8.11 -1.16 16.39
C HIS A 51 -8.61 -1.33 14.95
N VAL A 52 -8.06 -0.57 13.99
CA VAL A 52 -8.38 -0.76 12.57
C VAL A 52 -7.99 -2.17 12.11
N ASP A 53 -8.87 -2.83 11.37
CA ASP A 53 -8.65 -4.20 10.88
C ASP A 53 -7.95 -4.21 9.52
N LEU A 54 -8.25 -3.22 8.67
CA LEU A 54 -7.79 -3.13 7.29
C LEU A 54 -7.56 -1.67 6.87
N VAL A 55 -6.39 -1.41 6.28
CA VAL A 55 -6.09 -0.18 5.55
C VAL A 55 -6.10 -0.46 4.05
N LEU A 56 -6.81 0.35 3.27
CA LEU A 56 -6.74 0.38 1.81
C LEU A 56 -6.11 1.70 1.38
N THR A 57 -4.90 1.70 0.84
CA THR A 57 -4.22 2.95 0.48
C THR A 57 -3.82 2.98 -0.97
N ASP A 58 -4.07 4.09 -1.65
CA ASP A 58 -3.47 4.35 -2.95
C ASP A 58 -1.95 4.41 -2.81
N LEU A 59 -1.24 3.99 -3.86
CA LEU A 59 0.21 4.01 -3.90
C LEU A 59 0.75 5.44 -3.98
N ARG A 60 0.14 6.31 -4.79
CA ARG A 60 0.66 7.64 -5.10
C ARG A 60 -0.31 8.71 -4.61
N MET A 61 0.12 9.44 -3.59
CA MET A 61 -0.63 10.56 -3.04
C MET A 61 0.30 11.77 -2.87
N PRO A 62 -0.22 13.01 -2.83
CA PRO A 62 0.58 14.19 -2.53
C PRO A 62 1.12 14.16 -1.11
N THR A 63 2.13 14.98 -0.82
CA THR A 63 2.77 15.15 0.51
C THR A 63 3.53 13.91 1.01
N MET A 64 2.86 12.76 1.12
CA MET A 64 3.45 11.47 1.43
C MET A 64 2.69 10.39 0.65
N ASP A 65 3.44 9.57 -0.10
CA ASP A 65 2.89 8.45 -0.86
C ASP A 65 2.49 7.28 0.06
N GLY A 66 1.61 6.40 -0.43
CA GLY A 66 1.10 5.29 0.35
C GLY A 66 2.15 4.24 0.68
N LEU A 67 3.21 4.11 -0.13
CA LEU A 67 4.30 3.18 0.14
C LEU A 67 5.17 3.67 1.32
N SER A 68 5.42 4.97 1.39
CA SER A 68 6.05 5.61 2.55
C SER A 68 5.17 5.46 3.81
N ALA A 69 3.85 5.64 3.68
CA ALA A 69 2.92 5.42 4.79
C ALA A 69 2.91 3.95 5.27
N LEU A 70 2.94 2.99 4.34
CA LEU A 70 3.10 1.56 4.65
C LEU A 70 4.34 1.32 5.50
N VAL A 71 5.51 1.81 5.05
CA VAL A 71 6.79 1.63 5.74
C VAL A 71 6.71 2.15 7.16
N TYR A 72 6.17 3.36 7.34
CA TYR A 72 5.98 3.97 8.67
C TYR A 72 5.07 3.11 9.56
N LEU A 73 3.91 2.70 9.06
CA LEU A 73 2.89 2.00 9.84
C LEU A 73 3.34 0.58 10.22
N LYS A 74 4.09 -0.10 9.34
CA LYS A 74 4.62 -1.44 9.58
C LYS A 74 5.79 -1.42 10.57
N ALA A 75 6.71 -0.46 10.45
CA ALA A 75 7.80 -0.30 11.41
C ALA A 75 7.30 -0.06 12.84
N ASN A 76 6.15 0.60 12.99
CA ASN A 76 5.53 0.91 14.28
C ASN A 76 4.50 -0.13 14.76
N ASN A 77 4.39 -1.29 14.09
CA ASN A 77 3.43 -2.37 14.38
C ASN A 77 1.97 -1.90 14.54
N LYS A 78 1.56 -0.86 13.78
CA LYS A 78 0.27 -0.18 13.96
C LYS A 78 -0.90 -0.84 13.25
N ILE A 79 -0.63 -1.71 12.26
CA ILE A 79 -1.68 -2.32 11.45
C ILE A 79 -1.33 -3.75 11.02
N LYS A 80 -2.29 -4.66 11.19
CA LYS A 80 -2.18 -6.04 10.69
C LYS A 80 -2.32 -6.08 9.17
N ASN A 81 -3.45 -5.62 8.65
CA ASN A 81 -3.75 -5.69 7.22
C ASN A 81 -3.66 -4.34 6.54
N ILE A 82 -2.80 -4.24 5.53
CA ILE A 82 -2.68 -3.05 4.68
C ILE A 82 -2.55 -3.47 3.22
N PHE A 83 -3.44 -2.94 2.40
CA PHE A 83 -3.57 -3.27 1.00
C PHE A 83 -3.24 -2.04 0.15
N MET A 84 -2.29 -2.20 -0.75
CA MET A 84 -1.91 -1.17 -1.71
C MET A 84 -2.90 -1.20 -2.87
N ILE A 85 -3.41 -0.05 -3.27
CA ILE A 85 -4.28 0.11 -4.43
C ILE A 85 -3.53 0.98 -5.43
N SER A 86 -3.51 0.60 -6.70
CA SER A 86 -2.92 1.49 -7.71
C SER A 86 -3.45 1.23 -9.11
N SER A 87 -3.40 2.28 -9.94
CA SER A 87 -3.57 2.18 -11.39
C SER A 87 -2.30 1.68 -12.08
N GLU A 88 -1.15 1.73 -11.40
CA GLU A 88 0.14 1.34 -11.95
C GLU A 88 0.12 -0.13 -12.40
N SER A 89 0.49 -0.36 -13.67
CA SER A 89 0.80 -1.69 -14.17
C SER A 89 2.18 -2.10 -13.67
N ILE A 90 2.32 -3.36 -13.25
CA ILE A 90 3.64 -3.97 -13.05
C ILE A 90 4.47 -3.71 -14.30
N VAL A 91 5.56 -2.96 -14.14
CA VAL A 91 6.59 -2.91 -15.17
C VAL A 91 7.29 -4.25 -15.09
N SER A 92 6.85 -5.19 -15.92
CA SER A 92 7.55 -6.46 -16.12
C SER A 92 8.95 -6.14 -16.60
N ILE A 93 9.90 -6.25 -15.69
CA ILE A 93 11.31 -6.22 -16.02
C ILE A 93 11.55 -7.34 -17.04
N ASN A 94 11.97 -6.98 -18.25
CA ASN A 94 12.11 -7.94 -19.36
C ASN A 94 13.04 -9.08 -18.91
N GLN A 95 12.80 -10.31 -19.38
CA GLN A 95 13.51 -11.52 -18.89
C GLN A 95 15.05 -11.45 -18.94
N ALA A 96 15.64 -10.58 -19.78
CA ALA A 96 17.07 -10.32 -19.85
C ALA A 96 17.64 -9.46 -18.69
N GLU A 97 16.80 -8.68 -18.01
CA GLU A 97 17.17 -7.86 -16.83
C GLU A 97 17.05 -8.64 -15.51
N LYS A 98 16.21 -9.69 -15.48
CA LYS A 98 16.00 -10.55 -14.31
C LYS A 98 17.28 -11.23 -13.81
N LEU A 99 18.22 -11.56 -14.71
CA LEU A 99 19.50 -12.21 -14.39
C LEU A 99 20.60 -11.25 -13.91
N LYS A 100 20.44 -9.93 -14.14
CA LYS A 100 21.37 -8.89 -13.63
C LYS A 100 20.92 -8.29 -12.30
N MET A 101 19.67 -8.51 -11.91
CA MET A 101 19.08 -7.91 -10.71
C MET A 101 19.54 -8.56 -9.41
N ASP A 102 19.82 -9.86 -9.33
CA ASP A 102 20.00 -10.48 -7.99
C ASP A 102 21.20 -9.92 -7.20
N ALA A 103 22.30 -9.51 -7.85
CA ALA A 103 23.43 -8.87 -7.17
C ALA A 103 23.26 -7.35 -6.95
N ASP A 104 22.42 -6.70 -7.76
CA ASP A 104 22.12 -5.25 -7.72
C ASP A 104 20.91 -4.95 -6.81
N LEU A 105 20.07 -5.95 -6.54
CA LEU A 105 18.85 -5.83 -5.75
C LEU A 105 19.17 -5.60 -4.28
N ASP A 106 20.10 -6.36 -3.69
CA ASP A 106 20.49 -6.18 -2.29
C ASP A 106 21.10 -4.79 -2.04
N GLU A 107 21.93 -4.30 -2.98
CA GLU A 107 22.50 -2.95 -2.90
C GLU A 107 21.39 -1.88 -2.99
N LYS A 108 20.48 -2.03 -3.95
CA LYS A 108 19.34 -1.11 -4.10
C LYS A 108 18.39 -1.14 -2.91
N MET A 109 18.15 -2.31 -2.33
CA MET A 109 17.37 -2.45 -1.10
C MET A 109 18.07 -1.75 0.06
N GLY A 110 19.39 -1.89 0.20
CA GLY A 110 20.17 -1.14 1.20
C GLY A 110 20.11 0.39 1.01
N LEU A 111 19.97 0.88 -0.24
CA LEU A 111 19.72 2.29 -0.51
C LEU A 111 18.29 2.70 -0.17
N LEU A 112 17.30 1.85 -0.45
CA LEU A 112 15.91 2.07 -0.03
C LEU A 112 15.79 2.09 1.50
N ASP A 113 16.48 1.24 2.22
CA ASP A 113 16.43 1.20 3.69
C ASP A 113 16.93 2.51 4.31
N LYS A 114 17.93 3.16 3.69
CA LYS A 114 18.33 4.52 4.09
C LYS A 114 17.23 5.55 3.89
N ILE A 115 16.35 5.37 2.90
CA ILE A 115 15.17 6.22 2.70
C ILE A 115 14.09 5.82 3.72
N ALA A 116 13.89 4.53 3.96
CA ALA A 116 12.95 4.00 4.94
C ALA A 116 13.24 4.52 6.35
N HIS A 117 14.50 4.52 6.80
CA HIS A 117 14.86 5.10 8.09
C HIS A 117 14.44 6.57 8.22
N ARG A 118 14.69 7.41 7.20
CA ARG A 118 14.22 8.80 7.21
C ARG A 118 12.70 8.92 7.28
N VAL A 119 11.99 8.06 6.55
CA VAL A 119 10.52 8.02 6.58
C VAL A 119 10.01 7.59 7.95
N ILE A 120 10.62 6.59 8.58
CA ILE A 120 10.26 6.07 9.90
C ILE A 120 10.53 7.11 11.00
N ASP A 121 11.69 7.77 10.94
CA ASP A 121 12.13 8.76 11.91
C ASP A 121 11.50 10.16 11.69
N ASP A 122 10.67 10.29 10.65
CA ASP A 122 10.08 11.55 10.20
C ASP A 122 11.12 12.66 9.90
N GLU A 123 12.29 12.26 9.38
CA GLU A 123 13.40 13.14 9.09
C GLU A 123 13.32 13.68 7.65
N ILE A 124 13.32 15.01 7.51
CA ILE A 124 13.42 15.67 6.20
C ILE A 124 14.81 16.25 6.04
N VAL A 125 15.62 15.60 5.19
CA VAL A 125 16.98 16.06 4.87
C VAL A 125 16.99 16.74 3.50
N GLU A 126 17.48 17.98 3.46
CA GLU A 126 17.62 18.74 2.22
C GLU A 126 18.54 18.00 1.21
N GLY A 127 18.12 17.94 -0.06
CA GLY A 127 18.85 17.25 -1.11
C GLY A 127 18.81 15.71 -1.03
N LYS A 128 18.06 15.12 -0.09
CA LYS A 128 17.84 13.66 -0.01
C LYS A 128 16.42 13.29 -0.40
N ILE A 129 16.26 12.03 -0.80
CA ILE A 129 14.95 11.44 -1.09
C ILE A 129 14.27 11.08 0.24
N ASN A 130 13.02 11.51 0.40
CA ASN A 130 12.15 11.26 1.55
C ASN A 130 10.83 10.55 1.16
N SER A 131 10.79 9.94 -0.02
CA SER A 131 9.67 9.14 -0.52
C SER A 131 10.19 7.78 -0.99
N ILE A 132 9.58 6.71 -0.47
CA ILE A 132 9.91 5.34 -0.87
C ILE A 132 9.53 5.11 -2.33
N LEU A 133 8.37 5.59 -2.77
CA LEU A 133 7.95 5.48 -4.16
C LEU A 133 8.93 6.18 -5.12
N THR A 134 9.38 7.40 -4.81
CA THR A 134 10.43 8.08 -5.59
C THR A 134 11.76 7.30 -5.56
N GLY A 135 12.11 6.70 -4.42
CA GLY A 135 13.26 5.79 -4.32
C GLY A 135 13.14 4.61 -5.28
N CYS A 136 11.97 3.97 -5.34
CA CYS A 136 11.70 2.85 -6.25
C CYS A 136 11.89 3.27 -7.72
N GLU A 137 11.33 4.41 -8.12
CA GLU A 137 11.47 4.94 -9.48
C GLU A 137 12.94 5.20 -9.86
N LYS A 138 13.72 5.82 -8.97
CA LYS A 138 15.14 6.14 -9.22
C LYS A 138 16.02 4.90 -9.27
N LEU A 139 15.72 3.91 -8.43
CA LEU A 139 16.46 2.65 -8.34
C LEU A 139 15.93 1.58 -9.31
N ARG A 140 14.86 1.87 -10.05
CA ARG A 140 14.16 0.94 -10.96
C ARG A 140 13.72 -0.33 -10.24
N LEU A 141 13.13 -0.16 -9.07
CA LEU A 141 12.53 -1.23 -8.28
C LEU A 141 11.02 -1.27 -8.52
N ASP A 142 10.47 -2.48 -8.51
CA ASP A 142 9.02 -2.69 -8.57
C ASP A 142 8.37 -2.28 -7.23
N PRO A 143 7.51 -1.25 -7.22
CA PRO A 143 6.84 -0.79 -5.99
C PRO A 143 6.01 -1.88 -5.31
N ILE A 144 5.47 -2.85 -6.05
CA ILE A 144 4.70 -3.95 -5.47
C ILE A 144 5.62 -4.91 -4.70
N LYS A 145 6.81 -5.20 -5.26
CA LYS A 145 7.81 -6.03 -4.57
C LYS A 145 8.36 -5.33 -3.33
N VAL A 146 8.53 -4.02 -3.40
CA VAL A 146 8.94 -3.21 -2.25
C VAL A 146 7.82 -3.15 -1.19
N ALA A 147 6.55 -3.05 -1.60
CA ALA A 147 5.41 -3.13 -0.67
C ALA A 147 5.35 -4.49 0.04
N GLU A 148 5.52 -5.59 -0.72
CA GLU A 148 5.62 -6.95 -0.18
C GLU A 148 6.78 -7.07 0.82
N TYR A 149 7.96 -6.55 0.46
CA TYR A 149 9.14 -6.53 1.33
C TYR A 149 8.89 -5.80 2.66
N TYR A 150 8.26 -4.63 2.62
CA TYR A 150 7.90 -3.86 3.82
C TYR A 150 6.63 -4.36 4.52
N GLY A 151 6.10 -5.52 4.12
CA GLY A 151 5.07 -6.23 4.85
C GLY A 151 3.63 -5.79 4.55
N ALA A 152 3.37 -5.24 3.36
CA ALA A 152 2.00 -5.12 2.88
C ALA A 152 1.31 -6.49 2.86
N THR A 153 0.01 -6.48 3.12
CA THR A 153 -0.83 -7.69 3.07
C THR A 153 -1.24 -8.01 1.64
N GLY A 154 -1.26 -7.02 0.76
CA GLY A 154 -1.52 -7.28 -0.64
C GLY A 154 -1.60 -6.03 -1.49
N TYR A 155 -1.96 -6.27 -2.75
CA TYR A 155 -2.08 -5.27 -3.79
C TYR A 155 -3.35 -5.48 -4.60
N MET A 156 -4.04 -4.39 -4.93
CA MET A 156 -5.20 -4.39 -5.82
C MET A 156 -5.02 -3.39 -6.95
N ARG A 157 -5.18 -3.85 -8.20
CA ARG A 157 -5.13 -2.97 -9.36
C ARG A 157 -6.47 -2.26 -9.58
N LYS A 158 -6.46 -0.96 -9.84
CA LYS A 158 -7.64 -0.20 -10.32
C LYS A 158 -8.09 -0.66 -11.73
N PRO A 159 -9.37 -0.49 -12.10
CA PRO A 159 -10.47 -0.03 -11.27
C PRO A 159 -10.88 -1.08 -10.24
N ILE A 160 -11.36 -0.61 -9.08
CA ILE A 160 -11.92 -1.44 -8.01
C ILE A 160 -13.34 -1.82 -8.41
N SER A 161 -13.65 -3.11 -8.36
CA SER A 161 -14.98 -3.63 -8.66
C SER A 161 -15.48 -4.48 -7.51
N ARG A 162 -16.80 -4.70 -7.44
CA ARG A 162 -17.42 -5.65 -6.50
C ARG A 162 -16.68 -6.99 -6.48
N ARG A 163 -16.34 -7.54 -7.66
CA ARG A 163 -15.60 -8.80 -7.77
C ARG A 163 -14.23 -8.74 -7.10
N LYS A 164 -13.44 -7.69 -7.37
CA LYS A 164 -12.10 -7.54 -6.75
C LYS A 164 -12.20 -7.34 -5.25
N MET A 165 -13.20 -6.60 -4.78
CA MET A 165 -13.45 -6.41 -3.35
C MET A 165 -13.90 -7.70 -2.66
N GLY A 166 -14.74 -8.51 -3.31
CA GLY A 166 -15.11 -9.84 -2.82
C GLY A 166 -13.89 -10.76 -2.70
N ASN A 167 -13.08 -10.87 -3.76
CA ASN A 167 -11.85 -11.66 -3.75
C ASN A 167 -10.88 -11.24 -2.62
N LEU A 168 -10.83 -9.94 -2.28
CA LEU A 168 -10.03 -9.45 -1.16
C LEU A 168 -10.49 -10.06 0.16
N PHE A 169 -11.79 -10.00 0.44
CA PHE A 169 -12.32 -10.50 1.70
C PHE A 169 -12.29 -12.02 1.80
N GLU A 170 -12.51 -12.73 0.68
CA GLU A 170 -12.28 -14.18 0.61
C GLU A 170 -10.82 -14.54 0.96
N ALA A 171 -9.86 -13.83 0.36
CA ALA A 171 -8.45 -14.10 0.59
C ALA A 171 -8.01 -13.75 2.03
N LEU A 172 -8.47 -12.64 2.59
CA LEU A 172 -8.22 -12.26 3.99
C LEU A 172 -8.77 -13.30 4.99
N SER A 173 -9.82 -14.03 4.62
CA SER A 173 -10.40 -15.08 5.49
C SER A 173 -9.64 -16.41 5.47
N THR A 174 -8.77 -16.63 4.48
CA THR A 174 -8.15 -17.94 4.23
C THR A 174 -6.62 -17.93 4.19
N GLN A 175 -5.97 -16.78 4.05
CA GLN A 175 -4.52 -16.71 3.81
C GLN A 175 -3.72 -15.93 4.86
N ASN A 176 -2.50 -16.39 5.11
CA ASN A 176 -1.47 -15.72 5.92
C ASN A 176 -0.30 -15.24 5.04
N GLY A 177 -0.57 -14.50 3.96
CA GLY A 177 0.48 -14.06 3.03
C GLY A 177 0.08 -12.86 2.17
N PHE A 178 0.98 -12.46 1.26
CA PHE A 178 0.72 -11.37 0.32
C PHE A 178 -0.31 -11.77 -0.73
N ILE A 179 -1.38 -10.98 -0.87
CA ILE A 179 -2.50 -11.24 -1.79
C ILE A 179 -2.42 -10.27 -2.97
N ASN A 180 -2.43 -10.76 -4.21
CA ASN A 180 -2.43 -9.90 -5.40
C ASN A 180 -3.72 -10.04 -6.21
N ILE A 181 -4.47 -8.94 -6.31
CA ILE A 181 -5.78 -8.86 -6.98
C ILE A 181 -5.64 -7.94 -8.18
N GLY A 182 -5.54 -8.51 -9.39
CA GLY A 182 -5.40 -7.76 -10.63
C GLY A 182 -4.19 -8.11 -11.49
N LEU A 183 -3.47 -9.17 -11.13
CA LEU A 183 -2.57 -9.90 -12.04
C LEU A 183 -3.27 -11.03 -12.82
N VAL A 184 -4.59 -11.15 -12.68
CA VAL A 184 -5.47 -12.10 -13.39
C VAL A 184 -6.58 -11.36 -14.10
#